data_AF-A0A914FYR2-F1
#
_entry.id   AF-A0A914FYR2-F1
#
_cell.length_a   1.000
_cell.length_b   1.000
_cell.length_c   1.000
_cell.angle_alpha   90.00
_cell.angle_beta   90.00
_cell.angle_gamma   90.00
#
_symmetry.space_group_name_H-M   'P 1'
#
loop_
_entity.id
_entity.type
_entity.pdbx_description
1 polymer ?
#
loop_
_entity_poly.entity_id
_entity_poly.type
_entity_poly.pdbx_seq_one_letter_code
_entity_poly.pdbx_strand_id
1 'polypeptide(L)'
;MLCLIATIFISPSVVTLLNLSGTPHRGALVEVIPAMIVTSGLTNAIVCGLALFCFQAYLWWMLKNNETTLESHEDDDDEKPNYDMGSARANIQSIFGKNWLLWFLPIPTTPGDG
;
A
#
# COMPACT_ATOMS: atom_id res chain seq x y z
N MET A 1 -0.94 13.48 -4.88
CA MET A 1 -1.70 14.63 -4.33
C MET A 1 -2.27 14.37 -2.92
N LEU A 2 -2.80 13.18 -2.59
CA LEU A 2 -3.32 12.85 -1.25
C LEU A 2 -2.29 13.00 -0.10
N CYS A 3 -1.03 12.60 -0.30
CA CYS A 3 0.01 12.72 0.73
C CYS A 3 0.33 14.18 1.12
N LEU A 4 0.28 15.10 0.16
CA LEU A 4 0.51 16.53 0.39
C LEU A 4 -0.64 17.16 1.19
N ILE A 5 -1.88 16.73 0.96
CA ILE A 5 -3.05 17.25 1.67
C ILE A 5 -3.02 16.79 3.14
N ALA A 6 -2.64 15.54 3.40
CA ALA A 6 -2.56 15.01 4.77
C ALA A 6 -1.48 15.71 5.61
N THR A 7 -0.29 15.96 5.04
CA THR A 7 0.78 16.69 5.75
C THR A 7 0.44 18.16 5.95
N ILE A 8 -0.24 18.79 4.98
CA ILE A 8 -0.69 20.19 5.07
C ILE A 8 -1.81 20.39 6.09
N PHE A 9 -2.65 19.39 6.39
CA PHE A 9 -3.73 19.54 7.38
C PHE A 9 -3.27 19.37 8.83
N ILE A 10 -2.28 18.52 9.10
CA ILE A 10 -1.86 18.23 10.49
C ILE A 10 -0.88 19.27 11.04
N SER A 11 -0.04 19.85 10.17
CA SER A 11 0.86 20.94 10.55
C SER A 11 0.14 22.16 11.15
N PRO A 12 -0.93 22.71 10.55
CA PRO A 12 -1.65 23.84 11.12
C PRO A 12 -2.46 23.44 12.35
N SER A 13 -3.02 22.23 12.47
CA SER A 13 -3.79 21.85 13.67
C SER A 13 -2.92 21.84 14.94
N VAL A 14 -1.68 21.34 14.86
CA VAL A 14 -0.74 21.32 15.99
C VAL A 14 -0.20 22.72 16.29
N VAL A 15 0.12 23.51 15.26
CA VAL A 15 0.59 24.89 15.42
C VAL A 15 -0.52 25.81 15.97
N THR A 16 -1.77 25.58 15.59
CA THR A 16 -2.93 26.33 16.10
C THR A 16 -3.23 25.96 17.55
N LEU A 17 -3.06 24.68 17.93
CA LEU A 17 -3.22 24.22 19.32
C LEU A 17 -2.10 24.77 20.23
N LEU A 18 -0.87 24.87 19.73
CA LEU A 18 0.24 25.57 20.40
C LEU A 18 -0.03 27.07 20.55
N ASN A 19 -0.52 27.75 19.51
CA ASN A 19 -0.85 29.17 19.56
C ASN A 19 -2.06 29.49 20.46
N LEU A 20 -3.06 28.61 20.54
CA LEU A 20 -4.21 28.74 21.44
C LEU A 20 -3.86 28.52 22.91
N SER A 21 -2.82 27.72 23.21
CA SER A 21 -2.40 27.44 24.59
C SER A 21 -1.68 28.60 25.29
N GLY A 22 -1.22 29.62 24.55
CA GLY A 22 -0.67 30.85 25.12
C GLY A 22 0.57 30.69 26.03
N THR A 23 1.22 29.53 26.06
CA THR A 23 2.30 29.23 27.02
C THR A 23 3.70 29.30 26.39
N PRO A 24 4.50 30.35 26.67
CA PRO A 24 5.89 30.43 26.25
C PRO A 24 6.78 29.88 27.37
N HIS A 25 6.76 28.58 27.67
CA HIS A 25 7.68 27.96 28.63
C HIS A 25 8.27 26.65 28.08
N ARG A 26 9.60 26.51 28.15
CA ARG A 26 10.39 25.35 27.68
C ARG A 26 9.83 23.98 28.11
N GLY A 27 9.08 23.91 29.21
CA GLY A 27 8.41 22.68 29.69
C GLY A 27 7.28 22.20 28.78
N ALA A 28 6.50 23.11 28.18
CA ALA A 28 5.40 22.73 27.29
C ALA A 28 5.90 22.02 26.02
N LEU A 29 7.02 22.49 25.45
CA LEU A 29 7.63 21.86 24.26
C LEU A 29 7.98 20.38 24.48
N VAL A 30 8.46 20.00 25.67
CA VAL A 30 8.82 18.61 26.00
C VAL A 30 7.58 17.71 26.03
N GLU A 31 6.42 18.25 26.41
CA GLU A 31 5.16 17.52 26.44
C GLU A 31 4.52 17.38 25.05
N VAL A 32 4.72 18.35 24.14
CA VAL A 32 4.10 18.33 22.81
C VAL A 32 4.88 17.49 21.79
N ILE A 33 6.22 17.39 21.93
CA ILE A 33 7.08 16.59 21.04
C ILE A 33 6.58 15.14 20.83
N PRO A 34 6.26 14.33 21.87
CA PRO A 34 5.78 12.97 21.67
C PRO A 34 4.44 12.93 20.91
N ALA A 35 3.53 13.88 21.18
CA ALA A 35 2.27 13.97 20.46
C ALA A 35 2.49 14.27 18.97
N MET A 36 3.46 15.12 18.62
CA MET A 36 3.82 15.39 17.22
C MET A 36 4.39 14.17 16.50
N ILE A 37 5.26 13.41 17.16
CA ILE A 37 5.88 12.21 16.57
C ILE A 37 4.80 11.15 16.31
N VAL A 38 3.91 10.93 17.28
CA VAL A 38 2.83 9.94 17.15
C VAL A 38 1.84 10.36 16.07
N THR A 39 1.40 11.61 16.05
CA THR A 39 0.43 12.10 15.06
C THR A 39 0.99 12.09 13.64
N SER A 40 2.25 12.51 13.44
CA SER A 40 2.90 12.44 12.12
C SER A 40 3.11 11.00 11.65
N GLY A 41 3.55 10.10 12.53
CA GLY A 41 3.70 8.67 12.23
C GLY A 41 2.38 8.01 11.86
N LEU A 42 1.31 8.26 12.63
CA LEU A 42 -0.04 7.73 12.35
C LEU A 42 -0.55 8.19 10.98
N THR A 43 -0.33 9.45 10.66
CA THR A 43 -0.76 10.02 9.38
C THR A 43 -0.04 9.37 8.21
N ASN A 44 1.28 9.22 8.32
CA ASN A 44 2.07 8.56 7.29
C ASN A 44 1.60 7.10 7.11
N ALA A 45 1.36 6.39 8.21
CA ALA A 45 0.85 5.03 8.16
C ALA A 45 -0.52 4.93 7.46
N ILE A 46 -1.44 5.86 7.72
CA ILE A 46 -2.76 5.89 7.06
C ILE A 46 -2.60 6.15 5.56
N VAL A 47 -1.80 7.14 5.18
CA VAL A 47 -1.61 7.52 3.78
C VAL A 47 -0.92 6.40 2.99
N CYS A 48 0.19 5.88 3.52
CA CYS A 48 0.89 4.75 2.91
C CYS A 48 0.00 3.50 2.88
N GLY A 49 -0.74 3.23 3.95
CA GLY A 49 -1.65 2.09 4.05
C GLY A 49 -2.74 2.14 2.98
N LEU A 50 -3.38 3.30 2.78
CA LEU A 50 -4.39 3.48 1.74
C LEU A 50 -3.81 3.32 0.33
N ALA A 51 -2.64 3.90 0.06
CA ALA A 51 -1.97 3.77 -1.23
C ALA A 51 -1.60 2.30 -1.53
N LEU A 52 -0.98 1.62 -0.57
CA LEU A 52 -0.60 0.21 -0.68
C LEU A 52 -1.83 -0.69 -0.77
N PHE A 53 -2.93 -0.37 -0.09
CA PHE A 53 -4.17 -1.14 -0.18
C PHE A 53 -4.78 -1.09 -1.58
N CYS A 54 -4.86 0.10 -2.19
CA CYS A 54 -5.34 0.23 -3.57
C CYS A 54 -4.43 -0.52 -4.55
N PHE A 55 -3.12 -0.39 -4.39
CA PHE A 55 -2.15 -1.10 -5.21
C PHE A 55 -2.24 -2.62 -5.05
N GLN A 56 -2.38 -3.11 -3.81
CA GLN A 56 -2.57 -4.53 -3.51
C GLN A 56 -3.86 -5.08 -4.10
N ALA A 57 -4.96 -4.32 -4.04
CA ALA A 57 -6.24 -4.73 -4.63
C ALA A 57 -6.12 -4.91 -6.14
N TYR A 58 -5.41 -3.99 -6.81
CA TYR A 58 -5.14 -4.08 -8.23
C TYR A 58 -4.26 -5.29 -8.59
N LEU A 59 -3.16 -5.51 -7.87
CA LEU A 59 -2.33 -6.71 -8.06
C LEU A 59 -3.09 -8.00 -7.78
N TRP A 60 -4.01 -8.00 -6.82
CA TRP A 60 -4.84 -9.16 -6.52
C TRP A 60 -5.84 -9.47 -7.63
N TRP A 61 -6.34 -8.44 -8.32
CA TRP A 61 -7.17 -8.60 -9.51
C TRP A 61 -6.36 -9.23 -10.64
N MET A 62 -5.17 -8.71 -10.93
CA MET A 62 -4.24 -9.28 -11.92
C MET A 62 -3.86 -10.73 -11.65
N LEU A 63 -3.50 -11.04 -10.39
CA LEU A 63 -3.14 -12.38 -9.96
C LEU A 63 -4.28 -13.38 -10.19
N LYS A 64 -5.54 -12.96 -10.04
CA LYS A 64 -6.69 -13.82 -10.28
C LYS A 64 -6.93 -14.09 -11.75
N ASN A 65 -6.55 -13.20 -12.65
CA ASN A 65 -6.68 -13.35 -14.09
C ASN A 65 -5.41 -13.93 -14.74
N ASN A 66 -4.35 -14.13 -13.95
CA ASN A 66 -3.02 -14.52 -14.43
C ASN A 66 -2.45 -13.55 -15.48
N GLU A 67 -2.64 -12.25 -15.25
CA GLU A 67 -2.13 -11.20 -16.14
C GLU A 67 -1.00 -10.42 -15.50
N THR A 68 -0.03 -9.97 -16.31
CA THR A 68 0.93 -8.97 -15.89
C THR A 68 0.39 -7.55 -16.07
N THR A 69 0.99 -6.56 -15.40
CA THR A 69 0.61 -5.15 -15.57
C THR A 69 0.81 -4.64 -17.00
N LEU A 70 1.73 -5.26 -17.75
CA LEU A 70 1.99 -4.93 -19.15
C LEU A 70 0.85 -5.47 -20.03
N GLU A 71 0.53 -6.77 -19.88
CA GLU A 71 -0.59 -7.41 -20.58
C GLU A 71 -1.93 -6.70 -20.33
N SER A 72 -2.18 -6.19 -19.12
CA SER A 72 -3.44 -5.52 -18.82
C SER A 72 -3.63 -4.16 -19.50
N HIS A 73 -2.57 -3.58 -20.06
CA HIS A 73 -2.57 -2.27 -20.70
C HIS A 73 -2.25 -2.33 -22.20
N GLU A 74 -2.08 -3.53 -22.76
CA GLU A 74 -2.01 -3.71 -24.21
C GLU A 74 -3.41 -3.58 -24.82
N ASP A 75 -3.49 -2.90 -25.97
CA ASP A 75 -4.75 -2.73 -26.71
C ASP A 75 -5.19 -4.08 -27.30
N ASP A 76 -6.50 -4.36 -27.26
CA ASP A 76 -7.15 -5.62 -27.71
C ASP A 76 -7.02 -5.89 -29.24
N ASP A 77 -6.23 -5.10 -29.97
CA ASP A 77 -6.08 -5.18 -31.43
C ASP A 77 -5.17 -6.34 -31.87
N ASP A 78 -4.35 -6.88 -30.96
CA ASP A 78 -3.56 -8.09 -31.17
C ASP A 78 -4.23 -9.30 -30.48
N GLU A 79 -4.07 -10.52 -31.02
CA GLU A 79 -4.49 -11.77 -30.37
C GLU A 79 -3.78 -11.92 -29.02
N LYS A 80 -4.33 -11.30 -27.97
CA LYS A 80 -3.72 -11.27 -26.65
C LYS A 80 -3.61 -12.70 -26.12
N PRO A 81 -2.40 -13.17 -25.77
CA PRO A 81 -2.25 -14.49 -25.20
C PRO A 81 -3.02 -14.55 -23.87
N ASN A 82 -4.01 -15.43 -23.82
CA ASN A 82 -4.79 -15.65 -22.61
C ASN A 82 -4.07 -16.67 -21.71
N TYR A 83 -3.44 -16.18 -20.64
CA TYR A 83 -2.77 -17.00 -19.65
C TYR A 83 -3.70 -17.48 -18.52
N ASP A 84 -4.97 -17.08 -18.49
CA ASP A 84 -5.93 -17.50 -17.47
C ASP A 84 -6.13 -19.03 -17.51
N MET A 85 -5.85 -19.70 -16.40
CA MET A 85 -6.06 -21.14 -16.25
C MET A 85 -7.52 -21.51 -15.93
N GLY A 86 -8.45 -20.56 -16.01
CA GLY A 86 -9.90 -20.74 -15.82
C GLY A 86 -10.33 -20.83 -14.35
N SER A 87 -9.40 -20.70 -13.41
CA SER A 87 -9.69 -20.63 -11.98
C SER A 87 -8.69 -19.75 -11.27
N ALA A 88 -9.19 -18.79 -10.48
CA ALA A 88 -8.37 -17.95 -9.62
C ALA A 88 -7.40 -18.75 -8.72
N ARG A 89 -7.79 -19.96 -8.28
CA ARG A 89 -6.90 -20.81 -7.48
C ARG A 89 -5.74 -21.36 -8.30
N ALA A 90 -5.98 -21.75 -9.54
CA ALA A 90 -4.93 -22.24 -10.43
C ALA A 90 -3.94 -21.12 -10.77
N ASN A 91 -4.46 -19.90 -11.00
CA ASN A 91 -3.65 -18.71 -11.25
C ASN A 91 -2.81 -18.29 -10.03
N ILE A 92 -3.36 -18.38 -8.81
CA ILE A 92 -2.55 -18.13 -7.61
C ILE A 92 -1.47 -19.22 -7.44
N GLN A 93 -1.78 -20.47 -7.77
CA GLN A 93 -0.83 -21.58 -7.70
C GLN A 93 0.29 -21.51 -8.75
N SER A 94 0.08 -20.84 -9.89
CA SER A 94 1.13 -20.61 -10.88
C SER A 94 2.24 -19.70 -10.34
N ILE A 95 1.93 -18.82 -9.39
CA ILE A 95 2.90 -17.91 -8.76
C ILE A 95 3.44 -18.46 -7.44
N PHE A 96 2.56 -18.85 -6.52
CA PHE A 96 2.95 -19.25 -5.15
C PHE A 96 3.21 -20.75 -5.00
N GLY A 97 2.95 -21.55 -6.03
CA GLY A 97 3.08 -23.00 -6.00
C GLY A 97 1.93 -23.70 -5.27
N LYS A 98 1.97 -25.04 -5.26
CA LYS A 98 0.88 -25.89 -4.71
C LYS A 98 0.77 -25.86 -3.19
N ASN A 99 1.87 -25.60 -2.49
CA ASN A 99 1.91 -25.64 -1.02
C ASN A 99 1.49 -24.30 -0.40
N TRP A 100 0.23 -24.23 0.02
CA TRP A 100 -0.38 -23.02 0.61
C TRP A 100 0.31 -22.52 1.89
N LEU A 101 0.99 -23.39 2.64
CA LEU A 101 1.73 -23.01 3.86
C LEU A 101 2.91 -22.10 3.56
N LEU A 102 3.44 -22.15 2.33
CA LEU A 102 4.60 -21.37 1.91
C LEU A 102 4.21 -20.04 1.27
N TRP A 103 2.92 -19.78 1.02
CA TRP A 103 2.47 -18.59 0.29
C TRP A 103 2.79 -17.27 0.98
N PHE A 104 2.90 -17.28 2.31
CA PHE A 104 3.24 -16.09 3.12
C PHE A 104 4.73 -16.01 3.45
N LEU A 105 5.54 -16.96 2.98
CA LEU A 105 6.98 -16.97 3.21
C LEU A 105 7.68 -16.46 1.95
N PRO A 106 8.72 -15.62 2.09
CA PRO A 106 9.51 -15.12 0.96
C PRO A 106 10.48 -16.20 0.46
N ILE A 107 9.95 -17.34 0.02
CA ILE A 107 10.69 -18.49 -0.50
C ILE A 107 10.26 -18.67 -1.95
N PRO A 108 11.20 -18.77 -2.91
CA PRO A 108 10.85 -19.00 -4.30
C PRO A 108 10.23 -20.39 -4.45
N THR A 109 8.93 -20.43 -4.73
CA THR A 109 8.14 -21.66 -4.94
C THR A 109 7.42 -21.69 -6.29
N THR A 110 7.67 -20.69 -7.14
CA THR A 110 7.04 -20.50 -8.44
C THR A 110 7.40 -21.66 -9.39
N PRO A 111 6.41 -22.42 -9.87
CA PRO A 111 6.60 -23.42 -10.91
C PRO A 111 6.79 -22.79 -12.31
N GLY A 112 7.49 -23.48 -13.20
CA GLY A 112 7.78 -23.01 -14.57
C GLY A 112 9.26 -22.70 -14.78
N ASP A 113 9.66 -22.49 -16.03
CA ASP A 113 11.03 -22.15 -16.46
C ASP A 113 11.20 -20.69 -16.89
N GLY A 114 10.11 -19.91 -16.87
CA GLY A 114 10.03 -18.53 -17.35
C GLY A 114 8.89 -18.40 -18.34
#